data_AF-A0A645H1P4-F1
#
_entry.id   AF-A0A645H1P4-F1
#
_cell.length_a   1.000
_cell.length_b   1.000
_cell.length_c   1.000
_cell.angle_alpha   90.00
_cell.angle_beta   90.00
_cell.angle_gamma   90.00
#
_symmetry.space_group_name_H-M   'P 1'
#
loop_
_entity.id
_entity.type
_entity.pdbx_description
1 polymer ?
#
loop_
_entity_poly.entity_id
_entity_poly.type
_entity_poly.pdbx_seq_one_letter_code
_entity_poly.pdbx_strand_id
1 'polypeptide(L)'
;MNLEPRFQATILYNGASWKGRIVEPYVKGTDGWATWMVDAKPEGRTTTGYYLRKLVDEGHSFKTTQVSTQPWTVIRYAEVLLNNAEACYRLNDATNANISIKEIRSRVGLPYQDKDGAELWKAIKQERKVELAYEGQWYWDLRRWKLASQSYDNGGLNNYRVHGVKIEKSGDNFIYTYVECDTQDRNYPSKMYRFPIPQTELNNNALVEQSQEWK
;
A
#
# COMPACT_ATOMS: atom_id res chain seq x y z
N MET A 1 14.74 -3.85 17.38
CA MET A 1 13.79 -4.82 16.77
C MET A 1 13.84 -4.58 15.27
N ASN A 2 14.33 -5.54 14.49
CA ASN A 2 14.46 -5.36 13.04
C ASN A 2 13.12 -5.75 12.38
N LEU A 3 12.55 -4.84 11.58
CA LEU A 3 11.36 -5.12 10.77
C LEU A 3 11.67 -6.19 9.70
N GLU A 4 10.64 -6.89 9.21
CA GLU A 4 10.81 -7.95 8.22
C GLU A 4 11.47 -7.44 6.91
N PRO A 5 12.21 -8.29 6.16
CA PRO A 5 13.01 -7.85 5.01
C PRO A 5 12.26 -7.06 3.93
N ARG A 6 10.96 -7.33 3.77
CA ARG A 6 10.12 -6.63 2.79
C ARG A 6 9.85 -5.18 3.15
N PHE A 7 9.95 -4.80 4.42
CA PHE A 7 9.87 -3.41 4.83
C PHE A 7 11.00 -2.58 4.19
N GLN A 8 12.25 -3.01 4.35
CA GLN A 8 13.41 -2.29 3.79
C GLN A 8 13.48 -2.37 2.26
N ALA A 9 12.90 -3.41 1.66
CA ALA A 9 12.76 -3.54 0.20
C ALA A 9 11.66 -2.61 -0.37
N THR A 10 10.67 -2.25 0.45
CA THR A 10 9.50 -1.48 0.00
C THR A 10 9.57 -0.01 0.36
N ILE A 11 10.13 0.32 1.52
CA ILE A 11 10.05 1.65 2.14
C ILE A 11 11.46 2.21 2.36
N LEU A 12 11.66 3.46 1.97
CA LEU A 12 12.75 4.30 2.46
C LEU A 12 12.28 5.07 3.68
N TYR A 13 13.13 5.12 4.71
CA TYR A 13 12.86 5.73 6.01
C TYR A 13 14.13 6.47 6.47
N ASN A 14 14.03 7.25 7.57
CA ASN A 14 15.19 7.95 8.11
C ASN A 14 16.33 6.99 8.47
N GLY A 15 17.51 7.22 7.92
CA GLY A 15 18.66 6.32 8.11
C GLY A 15 18.75 5.18 7.09
N ALA A 16 17.79 5.03 6.17
CA ALA A 16 17.87 4.02 5.12
C ALA A 16 19.02 4.35 4.15
N SER A 17 19.76 3.33 3.73
CA SER A 17 20.75 3.47 2.64
C SER A 17 20.04 3.47 1.29
N TRP A 18 20.34 4.47 0.46
CA TRP A 18 19.79 4.64 -0.88
C TRP A 18 20.85 5.28 -1.78
N LYS A 19 21.21 4.58 -2.87
CA LYS A 19 22.17 5.09 -3.88
C LYS A 19 23.49 5.63 -3.29
N GLY A 20 24.04 4.91 -2.32
CA GLY A 20 25.32 5.24 -1.69
C GLY A 20 25.28 6.38 -0.67
N ARG A 21 24.09 6.89 -0.32
CA ARG A 21 23.91 7.86 0.77
C ARG A 21 22.83 7.41 1.75
N ILE A 22 22.71 8.15 2.84
CA ILE A 22 21.64 7.97 3.82
C ILE A 22 20.47 8.89 3.47
N VAL A 23 19.25 8.36 3.61
CA VAL A 23 17.99 9.10 3.45
C VAL A 23 17.72 9.89 4.73
N GLU A 24 17.43 11.17 4.58
CA GLU A 24 17.24 12.16 5.64
C GLU A 24 15.88 12.87 5.52
N PRO A 25 14.75 12.18 5.75
CA PRO A 25 13.40 12.72 5.60
C PRO A 25 12.95 13.55 6.81
N TYR A 26 13.89 14.12 7.56
CA TYR A 26 13.62 14.92 8.75
C TYR A 26 13.59 16.41 8.43
N VAL A 27 13.00 17.21 9.32
CA VAL A 27 12.92 18.67 9.17
C VAL A 27 14.33 19.26 8.99
N LYS A 28 14.56 19.97 7.88
CA LYS A 28 15.87 20.51 7.45
C LYS A 28 16.93 19.46 7.06
N GLY A 29 16.58 18.17 7.00
CA GLY A 29 17.43 17.14 6.39
C GLY A 29 17.47 17.27 4.86
N THR A 30 18.39 16.55 4.22
CA THR A 30 18.60 16.64 2.76
C THR A 30 17.36 16.27 1.96
N ASP A 31 16.63 15.21 2.35
CA ASP A 31 15.36 14.83 1.71
C ASP A 31 14.18 15.61 2.28
N GLY A 32 14.32 16.08 3.52
CA GLY A 32 13.41 17.01 4.17
C GLY A 32 12.04 16.42 4.54
N TRP A 33 11.28 17.24 5.26
CA TRP A 33 9.91 16.94 5.68
C TRP A 33 9.01 18.14 5.37
N ALA A 34 7.75 17.88 5.03
CA ALA A 34 6.75 18.89 4.71
C ALA A 34 5.44 18.65 5.46
N THR A 35 4.81 19.73 5.91
CA THR A 35 3.49 19.68 6.52
C THR A 35 2.44 19.60 5.43
N TRP A 36 1.60 18.55 5.48
CA TRP A 36 0.49 18.36 4.56
C TRP A 36 -0.40 19.62 4.50
N MET A 37 -0.72 20.09 3.28
CA MET A 37 -1.58 21.26 3.02
C MET A 37 -1.11 22.62 3.60
N VAL A 38 0.07 22.70 4.23
CA VAL A 38 0.64 23.95 4.76
C VAL A 38 1.86 24.36 3.94
N ASP A 39 2.76 23.43 3.63
CA ASP A 39 3.89 23.68 2.74
C ASP A 39 3.41 23.74 1.27
N ALA A 40 3.27 24.95 0.72
CA ALA A 40 2.77 25.15 -0.65
C ALA A 40 3.64 24.52 -1.75
N LYS A 41 4.93 24.31 -1.47
CA LYS A 41 5.90 23.67 -2.37
C LYS A 41 6.70 22.61 -1.60
N PRO A 42 6.28 21.34 -1.61
CA PRO A 42 7.01 20.30 -0.88
C PRO A 42 8.36 19.96 -1.53
N GLU A 43 8.56 20.20 -2.83
CA GLU A 43 9.87 20.04 -3.51
C GLU A 43 10.52 18.65 -3.31
N GLY A 44 9.70 17.61 -3.28
CA GLY A 44 10.16 16.22 -3.06
C GLY A 44 10.24 15.81 -1.59
N ARG A 45 10.02 16.72 -0.65
CA ARG A 45 9.94 16.41 0.80
C ARG A 45 8.72 15.53 1.10
N THR A 46 8.89 14.56 2.00
CA THR A 46 7.82 13.68 2.45
C THR A 46 6.93 14.37 3.50
N THR A 47 5.64 14.06 3.48
CA THR A 47 4.71 14.44 4.55
C THR A 47 4.52 13.33 5.59
N THR A 48 4.97 12.11 5.28
CA THR A 48 4.75 10.93 6.11
C THR A 48 6.00 10.44 6.83
N GLY A 49 7.18 10.99 6.49
CA GLY A 49 8.47 10.51 6.98
C GLY A 49 9.02 9.29 6.21
N TYR A 50 8.30 8.85 5.17
CA TYR A 50 8.64 7.68 4.36
C TYR A 50 8.62 8.01 2.85
N TYR A 51 9.38 7.24 2.06
CA TYR A 51 9.27 7.20 0.60
C TYR A 51 9.11 5.76 0.10
N LEU A 52 8.63 5.62 -1.13
CA LEU A 52 8.56 4.33 -1.81
C LEU A 52 9.94 3.94 -2.35
N ARG A 53 10.41 2.74 -2.01
CA ARG A 53 11.60 2.09 -2.59
C ARG A 53 11.24 1.11 -3.71
N LYS A 54 10.15 0.37 -3.51
CA LYS A 54 9.72 -0.70 -4.42
C LYS A 54 9.50 -0.17 -5.82
N LEU A 55 9.81 -0.99 -6.82
CA LEU A 55 9.65 -0.66 -8.25
C LEU A 55 10.58 0.46 -8.75
N VAL A 56 11.56 0.89 -7.94
CA VAL A 56 12.55 1.90 -8.33
C VAL A 56 13.90 1.22 -8.55
N ASP A 57 14.48 1.44 -9.73
CA ASP A 57 15.84 1.04 -10.04
C ASP A 57 16.85 2.00 -9.37
N GLU A 58 17.65 1.47 -8.45
CA GLU A 58 18.70 2.23 -7.74
C GLU A 58 19.82 2.70 -8.67
N GLY A 59 20.06 2.00 -9.78
CA GLY A 59 21.02 2.39 -10.81
C GLY A 59 20.55 3.56 -11.68
N HIS A 60 19.24 3.84 -11.70
CA HIS A 60 18.68 4.87 -12.58
C HIS A 60 19.16 6.28 -12.20
N SER A 61 19.63 7.05 -13.18
CA SER A 61 20.12 8.42 -13.00
C SER A 61 19.46 9.36 -13.99
N PHE A 62 18.71 10.34 -13.48
CA PHE A 62 18.09 11.38 -14.30
C PHE A 62 19.10 12.28 -15.03
N LYS A 63 20.39 12.24 -14.66
CA LYS A 63 21.46 12.92 -15.40
C LYS A 63 21.75 12.26 -16.74
N THR A 64 21.63 10.93 -16.82
CA THR A 64 21.99 10.14 -18.00
C THR A 64 20.76 9.70 -18.79
N THR A 65 19.68 9.35 -18.09
CA THR A 65 18.46 8.83 -18.71
C THR A 65 17.26 9.57 -18.11
N GLN A 66 16.58 10.37 -18.92
CA GLN A 66 15.41 11.16 -18.45
C GLN A 66 14.07 10.40 -18.56
N VAL A 67 14.11 9.14 -19.00
CA VAL A 67 12.94 8.29 -19.14
C VAL A 67 13.08 7.04 -18.27
N SER A 68 11.97 6.55 -17.72
CA SER A 68 11.95 5.26 -17.03
C SER A 68 11.87 4.14 -18.06
N THR A 69 12.74 3.14 -17.92
CA THR A 69 12.69 1.87 -18.67
C THR A 69 12.23 0.71 -17.78
N GLN A 70 11.74 1.00 -16.57
CA GLN A 70 11.30 -0.01 -15.61
C GLN A 70 10.05 -0.73 -16.15
N PRO A 71 10.08 -2.06 -16.33
CA PRO A 71 8.89 -2.79 -16.72
C PRO A 71 7.83 -2.76 -15.60
N TRP A 72 6.57 -2.61 -16.00
CA TRP A 72 5.44 -2.71 -15.09
C TRP A 72 4.99 -4.17 -14.94
N THR A 73 5.10 -4.70 -13.72
CA THR A 73 4.67 -6.06 -13.41
C THR A 73 3.15 -6.11 -13.28
N VAL A 74 2.47 -6.63 -14.30
CA VAL A 74 1.00 -6.84 -14.27
C VAL A 74 0.61 -8.06 -13.43
N ILE A 75 1.41 -9.13 -13.51
CA ILE A 75 1.22 -10.37 -12.74
C ILE A 75 2.59 -10.95 -12.40
N ARG A 76 2.70 -11.59 -11.24
CA ARG A 76 3.89 -12.36 -10.84
C ARG A 76 3.52 -13.57 -10.01
N TYR A 77 4.44 -14.53 -9.93
CA TYR A 77 4.19 -15.82 -9.28
C TYR A 77 3.65 -15.73 -7.84
N ALA A 78 4.12 -14.76 -7.04
CA ALA A 78 3.58 -14.60 -5.68
C ALA A 78 2.09 -14.22 -5.66
N GLU A 79 1.59 -13.49 -6.66
CA GLU A 79 0.15 -13.24 -6.78
C GLU A 79 -0.60 -14.53 -7.10
N VAL A 80 -0.05 -15.39 -7.95
CA VAL A 80 -0.64 -16.71 -8.26
C VAL A 80 -0.79 -17.55 -7.00
N LEU A 81 0.26 -17.59 -6.16
CA LEU A 81 0.22 -18.26 -4.86
C LEU A 81 -0.82 -17.65 -3.92
N LEU A 82 -0.93 -16.32 -3.86
CA LEU A 82 -1.94 -15.65 -3.02
C LEU A 82 -3.37 -15.87 -3.51
N ASN A 83 -3.57 -15.91 -4.83
CA ASN A 83 -4.85 -16.23 -5.45
C ASN A 83 -5.23 -17.68 -5.13
N ASN A 84 -4.28 -18.62 -5.23
CA ASN A 84 -4.48 -20.00 -4.82
C ASN A 84 -4.80 -20.12 -3.33
N ALA A 85 -4.06 -19.44 -2.44
CA ALA A 85 -4.29 -19.48 -1.01
C ALA A 85 -5.71 -19.02 -0.63
N GLU A 86 -6.16 -17.92 -1.23
CA GLU A 86 -7.52 -17.43 -1.03
C GLU A 86 -8.57 -18.41 -1.58
N ALA A 87 -8.37 -18.97 -2.77
CA ALA A 87 -9.29 -19.95 -3.35
C ALA A 87 -9.40 -21.22 -2.48
N CYS A 88 -8.28 -21.78 -2.05
CA CYS A 88 -8.24 -22.93 -1.13
C CYS A 88 -8.97 -22.63 0.18
N TYR A 89 -8.74 -21.45 0.78
CA TYR A 89 -9.49 -21.02 1.96
C TYR A 89 -11.00 -21.01 1.73
N ARG A 90 -11.47 -20.48 0.59
CA ARG A 90 -12.91 -20.45 0.24
C ARG A 90 -13.50 -21.83 -0.01
N LEU A 91 -12.67 -22.80 -0.37
CA LEU A 91 -13.06 -24.20 -0.57
C LEU A 91 -12.87 -25.07 0.69
N ASN A 92 -12.58 -24.45 1.85
CA ASN A 92 -12.28 -25.13 3.11
C ASN A 92 -11.06 -26.07 3.05
N ASP A 93 -10.09 -25.75 2.18
CA ASP A 93 -8.82 -26.45 2.05
C ASP A 93 -7.72 -25.66 2.75
N ALA A 94 -7.72 -25.75 4.08
CA ALA A 94 -6.74 -25.03 4.91
C ALA A 94 -5.30 -25.52 4.62
N THR A 95 -5.11 -26.80 4.33
CA THR A 95 -3.79 -27.38 4.06
C THR A 95 -3.11 -26.70 2.88
N ASN A 96 -3.75 -26.66 1.71
CA ASN A 96 -3.16 -26.06 0.52
C ASN A 96 -3.09 -24.52 0.62
N ALA A 97 -4.04 -23.90 1.31
CA ALA A 97 -3.95 -22.47 1.59
C ALA A 97 -2.69 -22.11 2.39
N ASN A 98 -2.38 -22.88 3.42
CA ASN A 98 -1.17 -22.68 4.22
C ASN A 98 0.13 -22.97 3.45
N ILE A 99 0.14 -23.97 2.56
CA ILE A 99 1.31 -24.26 1.70
C ILE A 99 1.66 -23.04 0.84
N SER A 100 0.67 -22.43 0.18
CA SER A 100 0.89 -21.24 -0.64
C SER A 100 1.43 -20.05 0.16
N ILE A 101 0.96 -19.83 1.39
CA ILE A 101 1.49 -18.78 2.27
C ILE A 101 2.92 -19.09 2.74
N LYS A 102 3.23 -20.36 3.06
CA LYS A 102 4.58 -20.80 3.44
C LYS A 102 5.59 -20.53 2.33
N GLU A 103 5.25 -20.76 1.06
CA GLU A 103 6.15 -20.50 -0.06
C GLU A 103 6.56 -19.03 -0.15
N ILE A 104 5.60 -18.12 -0.03
CA ILE A 104 5.84 -16.67 -0.07
C ILE A 104 6.74 -16.23 1.08
N ARG A 105 6.46 -16.71 2.29
CA ARG A 105 7.19 -16.33 3.50
C ARG A 105 8.58 -16.94 3.56
N SER A 106 8.73 -18.19 3.14
CA SER A 106 10.03 -18.90 3.09
C SER A 106 11.00 -18.22 2.14
N ARG A 107 10.53 -17.68 1.01
CA ARG A 107 11.35 -16.93 0.05
C ARG A 107 12.09 -15.74 0.70
N VAL A 108 11.50 -15.13 1.73
CA VAL A 108 12.09 -14.00 2.47
C VAL A 108 12.55 -14.39 3.88
N GLY A 109 12.70 -15.69 4.17
CA GLY A 109 13.22 -16.20 5.43
C GLY A 109 12.30 -15.96 6.64
N LEU A 110 10.99 -15.78 6.42
CA LEU A 110 10.05 -15.54 7.51
C LEU A 110 9.37 -16.83 7.97
N PRO A 111 9.33 -17.11 9.28
CA PRO A 111 8.63 -18.27 9.79
C PRO A 111 7.12 -18.14 9.56
N TYR A 112 6.47 -19.30 9.40
CA TYR A 112 5.02 -19.40 9.31
C TYR A 112 4.55 -20.68 10.00
N GLN A 113 3.48 -20.56 10.76
CA GLN A 113 2.78 -21.67 11.39
C GLN A 113 1.38 -21.77 10.77
N ASP A 114 0.94 -23.00 10.53
CA ASP A 114 -0.35 -23.27 9.93
C ASP A 114 -1.49 -22.70 10.76
N LYS A 115 -2.50 -22.21 10.06
CA LYS A 115 -3.68 -21.57 10.62
C LYS A 115 -4.93 -22.17 10.02
N ASP A 116 -6.04 -21.99 10.70
CA ASP A 116 -7.35 -22.38 10.20
C ASP A 116 -8.39 -21.27 10.47
N GLY A 117 -9.58 -21.43 9.89
CA GLY A 117 -10.73 -20.57 10.10
C GLY A 117 -10.42 -19.09 9.89
N ALA A 118 -10.87 -18.25 10.84
CA ALA A 118 -10.69 -16.81 10.75
C ALA A 118 -9.22 -16.36 10.78
N GLU A 119 -8.35 -17.11 11.46
CA GLU A 119 -6.92 -16.77 11.57
C GLU A 119 -6.18 -17.02 10.26
N LEU A 120 -6.53 -18.09 9.53
CA LEU A 120 -6.02 -18.32 8.19
C LEU A 120 -6.43 -17.19 7.25
N TRP A 121 -7.69 -16.75 7.33
CA TRP A 121 -8.17 -15.64 6.51
C TRP A 121 -7.44 -14.33 6.79
N LYS A 122 -7.23 -14.00 8.07
CA LYS A 122 -6.44 -12.83 8.47
C LYS A 122 -5.02 -12.93 7.94
N ALA A 123 -4.38 -14.10 8.03
CA ALA A 123 -3.04 -14.32 7.52
C ALA A 123 -2.96 -14.13 5.99
N ILE A 124 -3.90 -14.69 5.22
CA ILE A 124 -3.96 -14.53 3.76
C ILE A 124 -4.08 -13.05 3.38
N LYS A 125 -5.02 -12.32 4.00
CA LYS A 125 -5.21 -10.88 3.72
C LYS A 125 -3.97 -10.05 4.07
N GLN A 126 -3.34 -10.34 5.21
CA GLN A 126 -2.14 -9.63 5.64
C GLN A 126 -0.96 -9.91 4.71
N GLU A 127 -0.75 -11.18 4.35
CA GLU A 127 0.33 -11.57 3.45
C GLU A 127 0.13 -10.93 2.07
N ARG A 128 -1.10 -10.91 1.56
CA ARG A 128 -1.44 -10.23 0.30
C ARG A 128 -1.16 -8.73 0.35
N LYS A 129 -1.54 -8.06 1.45
CA LYS A 129 -1.29 -6.62 1.67
C LYS A 129 0.20 -6.28 1.65
N VAL A 130 1.02 -7.07 2.33
CA VAL A 130 2.46 -6.84 2.43
C VAL A 130 3.17 -7.18 1.13
N GLU A 131 2.91 -8.38 0.60
CA GLU A 131 3.60 -8.90 -0.58
C GLU A 131 3.32 -8.02 -1.80
N LEU A 132 2.06 -7.63 -2.02
CA LEU A 132 1.61 -6.84 -3.17
C LEU A 132 1.51 -5.33 -2.86
N ALA A 133 2.14 -4.87 -1.77
CA ALA A 133 2.17 -3.45 -1.43
C ALA A 133 2.70 -2.61 -2.61
N TYR A 134 1.99 -1.53 -2.93
CA TYR A 134 2.27 -0.62 -4.06
C TYR A 134 2.21 -1.24 -5.47
N GLU A 135 1.61 -2.43 -5.61
CA GLU A 135 1.38 -3.09 -6.92
C GLU A 135 -0.08 -2.94 -7.39
N GLY A 136 -0.84 -1.99 -6.84
CA GLY A 136 -2.20 -1.66 -7.28
C GLY A 136 -3.32 -2.58 -6.77
N GLN A 137 -3.02 -3.60 -5.98
CA GLN A 137 -3.99 -4.65 -5.62
C GLN A 137 -4.91 -4.30 -4.44
N TRP A 138 -4.37 -3.63 -3.40
CA TRP A 138 -5.08 -3.44 -2.12
C TRP A 138 -6.46 -2.78 -2.26
N TYR A 139 -6.59 -1.78 -3.12
CA TYR A 139 -7.87 -1.11 -3.37
C TYR A 139 -8.92 -2.08 -3.94
N TRP A 140 -8.53 -2.90 -4.91
CA TRP A 140 -9.41 -3.89 -5.54
C TRP A 140 -9.74 -5.04 -4.59
N ASP A 141 -8.78 -5.47 -3.78
CA ASP A 141 -8.97 -6.48 -2.74
C ASP A 141 -10.03 -6.05 -1.73
N LEU A 142 -9.94 -4.82 -1.20
CA LEU A 142 -10.95 -4.28 -0.30
C LEU A 142 -12.33 -4.17 -0.96
N ARG A 143 -12.39 -3.88 -2.27
CA ARG A 143 -13.64 -3.79 -3.02
C ARG A 143 -14.32 -5.15 -3.18
N ARG A 144 -13.58 -6.17 -3.64
CA ARG A 144 -14.11 -7.52 -3.87
C ARG A 144 -14.43 -8.24 -2.57
N TRP A 145 -13.73 -7.92 -1.47
CA TRP A 145 -14.07 -8.42 -0.13
C TRP A 145 -15.20 -7.65 0.56
N LYS A 146 -15.76 -6.61 -0.09
CA LYS A 146 -16.80 -5.74 0.49
C LYS A 146 -16.39 -5.11 1.83
N LEU A 147 -15.10 -4.80 1.98
CA LEU A 147 -14.54 -4.14 3.15
C LEU A 147 -14.37 -2.63 2.95
N ALA A 148 -14.23 -2.15 1.70
CA ALA A 148 -13.91 -0.74 1.43
C ALA A 148 -14.86 0.26 2.12
N SER A 149 -16.15 -0.03 2.18
CA SER A 149 -17.17 0.83 2.83
C SER A 149 -17.22 0.69 4.36
N GLN A 150 -16.48 -0.24 4.96
CA GLN A 150 -16.42 -0.39 6.41
C GLN A 150 -15.54 0.70 7.04
N SER A 151 -15.65 0.90 8.36
CA SER A 151 -14.69 1.73 9.10
C SER A 151 -13.28 1.14 9.01
N TYR A 152 -12.27 1.98 9.15
CA TYR A 152 -10.88 1.56 9.11
C TYR A 152 -10.53 0.50 10.18
N ASP A 153 -11.11 0.60 11.37
CA ASP A 153 -10.96 -0.41 12.44
C ASP A 153 -11.48 -1.79 12.04
N ASN A 154 -12.44 -1.83 11.10
CA ASN A 154 -12.98 -3.05 10.50
C ASN A 154 -12.25 -3.43 9.18
N GLY A 155 -11.10 -2.81 8.90
CA GLY A 155 -10.29 -3.04 7.71
C GLY A 155 -10.78 -2.33 6.45
N GLY A 156 -11.68 -1.35 6.56
CA GLY A 156 -12.20 -0.58 5.45
C GLY A 156 -11.47 0.75 5.21
N LEU A 157 -12.14 1.69 4.53
CA LEU A 157 -11.58 2.98 4.12
C LEU A 157 -12.35 4.20 4.68
N ASN A 158 -13.37 3.99 5.52
CA ASN A 158 -14.15 5.07 6.14
C ASN A 158 -13.62 5.47 7.52
N ASN A 159 -13.92 6.72 7.91
CA ASN A 159 -13.74 7.26 9.25
C ASN A 159 -12.28 7.16 9.74
N TYR A 160 -11.34 7.45 8.86
CA TYR A 160 -9.92 7.42 9.19
C TYR A 160 -9.14 8.47 8.41
N ARG A 161 -8.13 9.03 9.06
CA ARG A 161 -7.12 9.91 8.50
C ARG A 161 -5.82 9.14 8.38
N VAL A 162 -5.12 9.26 7.26
CA VAL A 162 -3.76 8.70 7.20
C VAL A 162 -2.83 9.48 8.11
N HIS A 163 -1.81 8.79 8.58
CA HIS A 163 -0.82 9.34 9.46
C HIS A 163 0.57 9.02 8.93
N GLY A 164 1.52 9.77 9.46
CA GLY A 164 2.93 9.56 9.25
C GLY A 164 3.71 9.95 10.48
N VAL A 165 5.00 10.14 10.29
CA VAL A 165 5.92 10.53 11.34
C VAL A 165 6.65 11.79 10.90
N LYS A 166 6.50 12.85 11.69
CA LYS A 166 7.37 14.02 11.62
C LYS A 166 8.65 13.72 12.37
N ILE A 167 9.78 13.99 11.73
CA ILE A 167 11.10 13.66 12.26
C ILE A 167 11.87 14.96 12.47
N GLU A 168 12.35 15.18 13.69
CA GLU A 168 13.12 16.36 14.07
C GLU A 168 14.45 15.94 14.67
N LYS A 169 15.54 16.61 14.29
CA LYS A 169 16.87 16.31 14.81
C LYS A 169 17.10 17.12 16.10
N SER A 170 17.55 16.45 17.16
CA SER A 170 17.86 17.02 18.46
C SER A 170 19.26 16.56 18.89
N GLY A 171 20.27 17.36 18.57
CA GLY A 171 21.68 16.96 18.68
C GLY A 171 21.98 15.77 17.76
N ASP A 172 22.49 14.69 18.32
CA ASP A 172 22.76 13.43 17.61
C ASP A 172 21.56 12.48 17.55
N ASN A 173 20.45 12.84 18.18
CA ASN A 173 19.24 12.03 18.25
C ASN A 173 18.14 12.55 17.32
N PHE A 174 17.15 11.70 17.07
CA PHE A 174 15.93 12.05 16.35
C PHE A 174 14.70 11.91 17.24
N ILE A 175 13.82 12.91 17.17
CA ILE A 175 12.49 12.91 17.76
C ILE A 175 11.51 12.53 16.66
N TYR A 176 10.69 11.52 16.93
CA TYR A 176 9.67 11.00 16.02
C TYR A 176 8.29 11.33 16.58
N THR A 177 7.54 12.20 15.91
CA THR A 177 6.20 12.61 16.31
C THR A 177 5.18 12.04 15.35
N TYR A 178 4.20 11.29 15.85
CA TYR A 178 3.08 10.82 15.04
C TYR A 178 2.20 12.01 14.65
N VAL A 179 1.89 12.13 13.36
CA VAL A 179 1.15 13.28 12.82
C VAL A 179 0.10 12.82 11.82
N GLU A 180 -1.02 13.54 11.78
CA GLU A 180 -2.02 13.38 10.72
C GLU A 180 -1.47 13.91 9.40
N CYS A 181 -1.73 13.17 8.32
CA CYS A 181 -1.35 13.50 6.94
C CYS A 181 -2.57 13.68 6.03
N ASP A 182 -3.75 13.81 6.61
CA ASP A 182 -5.01 14.14 5.95
C ASP A 182 -5.67 15.29 6.75
N THR A 183 -6.41 16.18 6.08
CA THR A 183 -7.15 17.27 6.73
C THR A 183 -8.59 16.88 7.12
N GLN A 184 -9.04 15.73 6.63
CA GLN A 184 -10.39 15.24 6.82
C GLN A 184 -10.41 13.71 6.76
N ASP A 185 -11.45 13.12 7.33
CA ASP A 185 -11.63 11.68 7.29
C ASP A 185 -11.91 11.22 5.87
N ARG A 186 -11.32 10.07 5.53
CA ARG A 186 -11.62 9.40 4.27
C ARG A 186 -13.06 8.91 4.27
N ASN A 187 -13.69 9.07 3.12
CA ASN A 187 -15.07 8.67 2.88
C ASN A 187 -15.14 7.78 1.62
N TYR A 188 -15.60 6.56 1.82
CA TYR A 188 -15.94 5.57 0.82
C TYR A 188 -17.43 5.21 0.95
N PRO A 189 -18.34 5.94 0.30
CA PRO A 189 -19.75 5.58 0.33
C PRO A 189 -19.98 4.28 -0.45
N SER A 190 -20.91 3.42 0.00
CA SER A 190 -21.14 2.09 -0.59
C SER A 190 -21.42 2.11 -2.09
N LYS A 191 -22.01 3.19 -2.63
CA LYS A 191 -22.20 3.36 -4.08
C LYS A 191 -20.90 3.27 -4.90
N MET A 192 -19.75 3.59 -4.30
CA MET A 192 -18.42 3.52 -4.94
C MET A 192 -17.94 2.10 -5.26
N TYR A 193 -18.63 1.04 -4.78
CA TYR A 193 -18.33 -0.32 -5.24
C TYR A 193 -18.56 -0.50 -6.75
N ARG A 194 -19.40 0.34 -7.37
CA ARG A 194 -19.57 0.43 -8.82
C ARG A 194 -19.26 1.86 -9.25
N PHE A 195 -18.52 2.03 -10.33
CA PHE A 195 -18.29 3.37 -10.87
C PHE A 195 -19.52 3.85 -11.63
N PRO A 196 -19.86 5.15 -11.54
CA PRO A 196 -20.94 5.70 -12.33
C PRO A 196 -20.57 5.61 -13.81
N ILE A 197 -21.55 5.27 -14.64
CA ILE A 197 -21.42 5.42 -16.09
C ILE A 197 -21.32 6.92 -16.41
N PRO A 198 -20.34 7.40 -17.21
CA PRO A 198 -20.24 8.81 -17.55
C PRO A 198 -21.51 9.33 -18.21
N GLN A 199 -21.94 10.55 -17.86
CA GLN A 199 -23.20 11.12 -18.35
C GLN A 199 -23.25 11.22 -19.89
N THR A 200 -22.10 11.44 -20.54
CA THR A 200 -21.99 11.47 -21.99
C THR A 200 -22.35 10.13 -22.63
N GLU A 201 -21.99 9.01 -22.01
CA GLU A 201 -22.33 7.67 -22.50
C GLU A 201 -23.84 7.40 -22.39
N LEU A 202 -24.47 7.85 -21.29
CA LEU A 202 -25.92 7.74 -21.10
C LEU A 202 -26.68 8.58 -22.12
N ASN A 203 -26.22 9.80 -22.40
CA ASN A 203 -26.86 10.69 -23.38
C ASN A 203 -26.76 10.13 -24.81
N ASN A 204 -25.66 9.45 -25.13
CA ASN A 204 -25.40 8.93 -26.47
C ASN A 204 -26.04 7.56 -26.73
N ASN A 205 -26.47 6.84 -25.69
CA ASN A 205 -27.06 5.51 -25.82
C ASN A 205 -28.30 5.34 -24.94
N ALA A 206 -29.48 5.53 -25.53
CA ALA A 206 -30.77 5.42 -24.85
C ALA A 206 -31.10 3.99 -24.34
N LEU A 207 -30.32 2.97 -24.71
CA LEU A 207 -30.48 1.60 -24.19
C LEU A 207 -29.68 1.36 -22.90
N VAL A 208 -28.83 2.31 -22.49
CA VAL A 208 -28.01 2.21 -21.29
C VAL A 208 -28.62 3.07 -20.19
N GLU A 209 -28.90 2.46 -19.05
CA GLU A 209 -29.32 3.17 -17.85
C GLU A 209 -28.20 3.22 -16.81
N GLN A 210 -28.22 4.28 -16.00
CA GLN A 210 -27.36 4.37 -14.84
C GLN A 210 -27.68 3.26 -13.82
N SER A 211 -26.69 2.87 -13.02
CA SER A 211 -26.92 1.97 -11.88
C SER A 211 -27.74 2.67 -10.79
N GLN A 212 -28.60 1.92 -10.10
CA GLN A 212 -29.59 2.45 -9.15
C GLN A 212 -28.99 3.37 -8.07
N GLU A 213 -27.80 3.04 -7.58
CA GLU A 213 -27.06 3.77 -6.56
C GLU A 213 -26.47 5.12 -7.03
N TRP A 214 -26.55 5.39 -8.34
CA TRP A 214 -26.05 6.60 -9.00
C TRP A 214 -27.14 7.39 -9.74
N LYS A 215 -28.40 6.93 -9.70
CA LYS A 215 -29.58 7.71 -10.10
C LYS A 215 -29.95 8.69 -8.99
#